data_AF-A0A7J6QK25-F1
#
_entry.id   AF-A0A7J6QK25-F1
#
_cell.length_a   1.000
_cell.length_b   1.000
_cell.length_c   1.000
_cell.angle_alpha   90.00
_cell.angle_beta   90.00
_cell.angle_gamma   90.00
#
_symmetry.space_group_name_H-M   'P 1'
#
loop_
_entity.id
_entity.type
_entity.pdbx_description
1 polymer ?
#
loop_
_entity_poly.entity_id
_entity_poly.type
_entity_poly.pdbx_seq_one_letter_code
_entity_poly.pdbx_strand_id
1 'polypeptide(L)'
;MFDPTPWHDLLAEWLGDRDITFLEAFQRTNRVLVLTCSSNSSTGGEPLLLHYRSAPNVLIRSAVLCSSAMPYLLPPQPLLVKDPETGEISQYTGGGAFASDNSYFMDGSLQADTPQQGLGEMFHAHVFITSQVNPHIIPFFFWNKGEAGRPLNFWREWRGGFLLSSLEVFLKEDLRKNARLVSELELLPQHYSADWSRLFLQTFDGNITVTPPTLKLWYITQILKNPTPAVMRDYFQEGRQMVFPKMEMIRLRFKIDNAITRLHRAVQARWRVAPLNRPYPVSREESEDNGESPASSLEMMRSEAGRYTLRRRTSPRKSSRK
;
A
#
# COMPACT_ATOMS: atom_id res chain seq x y z
N MET A 1 19.28 -9.18 22.15
CA MET A 1 17.98 -9.63 21.63
C MET A 1 16.96 -9.47 22.74
N PHE A 2 15.82 -8.86 22.45
CA PHE A 2 14.77 -8.61 23.43
C PHE A 2 13.91 -9.86 23.65
N ASP A 3 13.41 -10.05 24.87
CA ASP A 3 12.41 -11.09 25.17
C ASP A 3 11.06 -10.70 24.55
N PRO A 4 10.41 -11.55 23.73
CA PRO A 4 9.12 -11.26 23.13
C PRO A 4 7.94 -11.35 24.11
N THR A 5 8.08 -12.03 25.25
CA THR A 5 6.94 -12.29 26.17
C THR A 5 6.26 -11.03 26.70
N PRO A 6 6.98 -9.96 27.14
CA PRO A 6 6.33 -8.76 27.64
C PRO A 6 5.56 -7.99 26.55
N TRP A 7 5.95 -8.18 25.29
CA TRP A 7 5.32 -7.52 24.15
C TRP A 7 3.99 -8.19 23.79
N HIS A 8 3.90 -9.51 23.95
CA HIS A 8 2.62 -10.21 23.83
C HIS A 8 1.60 -9.69 24.85
N ASP A 9 2.01 -9.49 26.10
CA ASP A 9 1.14 -9.00 27.17
C ASP A 9 0.71 -7.54 26.94
N LEU A 10 1.65 -6.68 26.52
CA LEU A 10 1.37 -5.28 26.24
C LEU A 10 0.41 -5.13 25.04
N LEU A 11 0.60 -5.90 23.97
CA LEU A 11 -0.30 -5.90 22.83
C LEU A 11 -1.69 -6.43 23.22
N ALA A 12 -1.74 -7.48 24.03
CA ALA A 12 -2.98 -8.02 24.58
C ALA A 12 -3.75 -6.97 25.42
N GLU A 13 -3.04 -6.16 26.22
CA GLU A 13 -3.64 -5.06 26.98
C GLU A 13 -4.20 -3.97 26.06
N TRP A 14 -3.46 -3.58 25.02
CA TRP A 14 -3.84 -2.47 24.14
C TRP A 14 -4.97 -2.81 23.17
N LEU A 15 -5.00 -4.06 22.69
CA LEU A 15 -6.09 -4.54 21.82
C LEU A 15 -7.41 -4.67 22.59
N GLY A 16 -7.38 -4.72 23.92
CA GLY A 16 -8.53 -4.90 24.81
C GLY A 16 -9.12 -6.31 24.78
N ASP A 17 -8.93 -7.05 23.69
CA ASP A 17 -9.28 -8.45 23.50
C ASP A 17 -8.01 -9.22 23.10
N ARG A 18 -7.58 -10.15 23.96
CA ARG A 18 -6.26 -10.80 23.83
C ARG A 18 -6.17 -11.65 22.56
N ASP A 19 -7.28 -12.21 22.12
CA ASP A 19 -7.31 -13.25 21.10
C ASP A 19 -8.25 -12.90 19.93
N ILE A 20 -8.20 -11.62 19.54
CA ILE A 20 -8.92 -11.12 18.37
C ILE A 20 -8.24 -11.56 17.06
N THR A 21 -9.02 -12.15 16.15
CA THR A 21 -8.56 -12.57 14.82
C THR A 21 -8.77 -11.48 13.76
N PHE A 22 -8.13 -11.62 12.60
CA PHE A 22 -8.36 -10.70 11.47
C PHE A 22 -9.83 -10.67 11.03
N LEU A 23 -10.50 -11.83 11.01
CA LEU A 23 -11.91 -11.92 10.62
C LEU A 23 -12.81 -11.23 11.65
N GLU A 24 -12.61 -11.49 12.94
CA GLU A 24 -13.36 -10.86 14.03
C GLU A 24 -13.18 -9.34 14.02
N ALA A 25 -11.95 -8.85 13.82
CA ALA A 25 -11.67 -7.41 13.72
C ALA A 25 -12.36 -6.76 12.51
N PHE A 26 -12.38 -7.45 11.36
CA PHE A 26 -13.07 -6.98 10.17
C PHE A 26 -14.58 -6.92 10.40
N GLN A 27 -15.19 -7.94 11.01
CA GLN A 27 -16.62 -7.96 11.32
C GLN A 27 -17.02 -6.86 12.31
N ARG A 28 -16.17 -6.57 13.31
CA ARG A 28 -16.42 -5.50 14.30
C ARG A 28 -16.32 -4.10 13.70
N THR A 29 -15.35 -3.87 12.81
CA THR A 29 -15.00 -2.50 12.36
C THR A 29 -15.41 -2.17 10.93
N ASN A 30 -15.69 -3.18 10.11
CA ASN A 30 -15.77 -3.09 8.64
C ASN A 30 -14.53 -2.45 8.01
N ARG A 31 -13.37 -2.52 8.67
CA ARG A 31 -12.09 -2.03 8.17
C ARG A 31 -11.15 -3.19 7.93
N VAL A 32 -10.49 -3.16 6.78
CA VAL A 32 -9.51 -4.16 6.40
C VAL A 32 -8.19 -3.83 7.07
N LEU A 33 -7.73 -4.69 7.98
CA LEU A 33 -6.37 -4.66 8.51
C LEU A 33 -5.48 -5.57 7.64
N VAL A 34 -4.33 -5.05 7.23
CA VAL A 34 -3.31 -5.80 6.50
C VAL A 34 -1.99 -5.66 7.24
N LEU A 35 -1.32 -6.77 7.50
CA LEU A 35 0.02 -6.82 8.09
C LEU A 35 0.96 -7.60 7.17
N THR A 36 2.21 -7.16 7.11
CA THR A 36 3.27 -7.74 6.28
C THR A 36 4.22 -8.57 7.12
N CYS A 37 4.57 -9.76 6.65
CA CYS A 37 5.58 -10.62 7.30
C CYS A 37 6.46 -11.28 6.24
N SER A 38 7.74 -11.48 6.57
CA SER A 38 8.68 -12.24 5.75
C SER A 38 8.85 -13.64 6.33
N SER A 39 8.85 -14.69 5.50
CA SER A 39 9.17 -16.04 5.99
C SER A 39 10.67 -16.17 6.27
N ASN A 40 11.04 -16.82 7.37
CA ASN A 40 12.45 -17.09 7.70
C ASN A 40 13.11 -18.11 6.74
N SER A 41 12.31 -18.97 6.09
CA SER A 41 12.82 -20.03 5.20
C SER A 41 12.96 -19.63 3.74
N SER A 42 12.42 -18.47 3.33
CA SER A 42 12.42 -18.02 1.94
C SER A 42 13.28 -16.76 1.77
N THR A 43 14.57 -16.98 1.49
CA THR A 43 15.49 -15.93 1.07
C THR A 43 15.20 -15.53 -0.38
N GLY A 44 14.15 -14.72 -0.60
CA GLY A 44 13.81 -14.18 -1.93
C GLY A 44 12.34 -14.20 -2.34
N GLY A 45 11.42 -14.61 -1.47
CA GLY A 45 9.98 -14.53 -1.73
C GLY A 45 9.39 -13.11 -1.61
N GLU A 46 8.17 -12.92 -2.11
CA GLU A 46 7.36 -11.74 -1.82
C GLU A 46 6.88 -11.74 -0.35
N PRO A 47 6.69 -10.57 0.27
CA PRO A 47 6.21 -10.49 1.64
C PRO A 47 4.79 -11.04 1.75
N LEU A 48 4.55 -11.81 2.81
CA LEU A 48 3.24 -12.36 3.12
C LEU A 48 2.30 -11.23 3.56
N LEU A 49 1.18 -11.08 2.85
CA LEU A 49 0.12 -10.13 3.19
C LEU A 49 -0.97 -10.81 4.02
N LEU A 50 -0.87 -10.68 5.34
CA LEU A 50 -1.84 -11.20 6.29
C LEU A 50 -3.04 -10.26 6.41
N HIS A 51 -4.23 -10.76 6.09
CA HIS A 51 -5.48 -10.02 6.18
C HIS A 51 -6.67 -10.97 6.36
N TYR A 52 -7.88 -10.44 6.52
CA TYR A 52 -9.08 -11.25 6.81
C TYR A 52 -9.46 -12.30 5.74
N ARG A 53 -8.97 -12.20 4.49
CA ARG A 53 -9.24 -13.20 3.44
C ARG A 53 -8.13 -14.25 3.36
N SER A 54 -6.87 -13.85 3.47
CA SER A 54 -5.73 -14.80 3.43
C SER A 54 -5.54 -15.55 4.74
N ALA A 55 -5.74 -14.87 5.87
CA ALA A 55 -5.43 -15.37 7.21
C ALA A 55 -6.54 -15.00 8.22
N PRO A 56 -7.80 -15.43 8.01
CA PRO A 56 -8.96 -15.02 8.81
C PRO A 56 -8.80 -15.33 10.30
N ASN A 57 -8.24 -16.50 10.62
CA ASN A 57 -8.18 -17.06 11.96
C ASN A 57 -6.88 -16.74 12.71
N VAL A 58 -5.96 -15.99 12.08
CA VAL A 58 -4.70 -15.59 12.70
C VAL A 58 -4.95 -14.48 13.71
N LEU A 59 -4.32 -14.60 14.88
CA LEU A 59 -4.37 -13.61 15.94
C LEU A 59 -3.59 -12.35 15.55
N ILE A 60 -4.23 -11.18 15.69
CA ILE A 60 -3.60 -9.91 15.32
C ILE A 60 -2.33 -9.66 16.14
N ARG A 61 -2.32 -9.99 17.44
CA ARG A 61 -1.14 -9.81 18.30
C ARG A 61 0.09 -10.58 17.82
N SER A 62 -0.08 -11.80 17.32
CA SER A 62 1.04 -12.62 16.83
C SER A 62 1.55 -12.08 15.50
N ALA A 63 0.65 -11.67 14.61
CA ALA A 63 0.99 -11.05 13.33
C ALA A 63 1.73 -9.71 13.51
N VAL A 64 1.32 -8.87 14.46
CA VAL A 64 2.03 -7.61 14.79
C VAL A 64 3.46 -7.91 15.25
N LEU A 65 3.65 -8.90 16.12
CA LEU A 65 4.99 -9.24 16.60
C LEU A 65 5.88 -9.79 15.49
N CYS A 66 5.36 -10.68 14.67
CA CYS A 66 6.06 -11.18 13.47
C CYS A 66 6.45 -10.02 12.55
N SER A 67 5.52 -9.10 12.29
CA SER A 67 5.76 -7.92 11.45
C SER A 67 6.81 -6.97 12.05
N SER A 68 6.95 -6.92 13.37
CA SER A 68 7.98 -6.13 14.07
C SER A 68 9.28 -6.90 14.38
N ALA A 69 9.37 -8.18 13.99
CA ALA A 69 10.50 -9.05 14.31
C ALA A 69 11.69 -8.76 13.41
N MET A 70 12.32 -7.60 13.62
CA MET A 70 13.50 -7.18 12.89
C MET A 70 14.71 -8.00 13.36
N PRO A 71 15.52 -8.55 12.43
CA PRO A 71 16.79 -9.18 12.76
C PRO A 71 17.62 -8.25 13.65
N TYR A 72 18.31 -8.82 14.64
CA TYR A 72 19.04 -8.11 15.72
C TYR A 72 18.19 -7.65 16.91
N LEU A 73 16.94 -7.20 16.69
CA LEU A 73 16.08 -6.72 17.77
C LEU A 73 15.31 -7.87 18.43
N LEU A 74 14.55 -8.61 17.63
CA LEU A 74 13.66 -9.69 18.06
C LEU A 74 13.94 -10.95 17.24
N PRO A 75 13.89 -12.15 17.85
CA PRO A 75 14.00 -13.39 17.09
C PRO A 75 12.77 -13.55 16.20
N PRO A 76 12.89 -14.33 15.10
CA PRO A 76 11.73 -14.74 14.32
C PRO A 76 10.62 -15.27 15.23
N GLN A 77 9.38 -14.85 15.00
CA GLN A 77 8.22 -15.18 15.83
C GLN A 77 7.25 -16.10 15.09
N PRO A 78 6.53 -17.00 15.80
CA PRO A 78 5.51 -17.83 15.19
C PRO A 78 4.19 -17.05 15.05
N LEU A 79 3.47 -17.30 13.95
CA LEU A 79 2.07 -16.88 13.85
C LEU A 79 1.19 -17.81 14.69
N LEU A 80 0.21 -17.23 15.38
CA LEU A 80 -0.75 -17.97 16.20
C LEU A 80 -2.13 -17.92 15.56
N VAL A 81 -2.82 -19.05 15.56
CA VAL A 81 -4.13 -19.24 14.95
C VAL A 81 -5.09 -19.69 16.03
N LYS A 82 -6.29 -19.11 16.00
CA LYS A 82 -7.40 -19.51 16.84
C LYS A 82 -8.30 -20.43 16.02
N ASP A 83 -8.53 -21.64 16.52
CA ASP A 83 -9.48 -22.56 15.92
C ASP A 83 -10.92 -22.00 16.14
N PRO A 84 -11.72 -21.82 15.07
CA PRO A 84 -13.09 -21.31 15.21
C PRO A 84 -14.04 -22.25 15.95
N GLU A 85 -13.78 -23.56 15.96
CA GLU A 85 -14.69 -24.55 16.59
C GLU A 85 -14.34 -24.78 18.06
N THR A 86 -13.06 -24.97 18.36
CA THR A 86 -12.59 -25.27 19.72
C THR A 86 -12.21 -24.03 20.51
N GLY A 87 -11.90 -22.92 19.83
CA GLY A 87 -11.33 -21.72 20.45
C GLY A 87 -9.87 -21.89 20.89
N GLU A 88 -9.26 -23.05 20.64
CA GLU A 88 -7.88 -23.32 21.02
C GLU A 88 -6.90 -22.53 20.14
N ILE A 89 -5.79 -22.10 20.75
CA ILE A 89 -4.75 -21.35 20.07
C ILE A 89 -3.60 -22.30 19.76
N SER A 90 -3.32 -22.45 18.47
CA SER A 90 -2.22 -23.27 17.97
C SER A 90 -1.27 -22.42 17.13
N GLN A 91 -0.04 -22.91 16.94
CA GLN A 91 0.88 -22.30 16.01
C GLN A 91 0.38 -22.51 14.58
N TYR A 92 0.50 -21.49 13.73
CA TYR A 92 0.24 -21.61 12.30
C TYR A 92 1.28 -22.52 11.67
N THR A 93 0.93 -23.80 11.55
CA THR A 93 1.69 -24.84 10.83
C THR A 93 1.24 -24.95 9.37
N GLY A 94 0.55 -23.93 8.85
CA GLY A 94 -0.39 -24.04 7.73
C GLY A 94 0.08 -24.89 6.56
N GLY A 95 -0.76 -25.83 6.11
CA GLY A 95 -0.55 -26.61 4.90
C GLY A 95 -0.70 -25.76 3.63
N GLY A 96 0.21 -25.95 2.66
CA GLY A 96 0.29 -25.22 1.40
C GLY A 96 1.75 -24.97 0.98
N ALA A 97 1.99 -24.27 -0.14
CA ALA A 97 3.34 -23.97 -0.66
C ALA A 97 4.24 -23.12 0.27
N PHE A 98 3.72 -22.74 1.45
CA PHE A 98 4.38 -21.94 2.48
C PHE A 98 4.56 -22.74 3.80
N ALA A 99 4.26 -24.05 3.78
CA ALA A 99 4.38 -24.97 4.89
C ALA A 99 5.79 -25.56 4.94
N SER A 100 6.67 -24.97 5.74
CA SER A 100 7.80 -25.73 6.29
C SER A 100 7.54 -25.91 7.77
N ASP A 101 7.88 -27.08 8.32
CA ASP A 101 7.65 -27.56 9.70
C ASP A 101 8.20 -26.64 10.84
N ASN A 102 8.64 -25.43 10.50
CA ASN A 102 9.18 -24.42 11.40
C ASN A 102 8.92 -22.99 10.86
N SER A 103 7.66 -22.67 10.56
CA SER A 103 7.19 -21.39 10.00
C SER A 103 7.31 -20.22 11.00
N TYR A 104 8.54 -19.83 11.29
CA TYR A 104 8.83 -18.57 11.95
C TYR A 104 8.88 -17.44 10.92
N PHE A 105 8.37 -16.28 11.33
CA PHE A 105 8.25 -15.10 10.51
C PHE A 105 9.06 -13.94 11.10
N MET A 106 9.52 -13.08 10.19
CA MET A 106 10.30 -11.88 10.46
C MET A 106 9.58 -10.65 9.92
N ASP A 107 10.17 -9.49 10.19
CA ASP A 107 9.68 -8.20 9.70
C ASP A 107 9.46 -8.19 8.18
N GLY A 108 8.29 -7.68 7.77
CA GLY A 108 7.91 -7.53 6.36
C GLY A 108 8.76 -6.48 5.63
N SER A 109 9.33 -5.51 6.35
CA SER A 109 10.17 -4.44 5.79
C SER A 109 11.43 -4.98 5.11
N LEU A 110 11.94 -6.16 5.53
CA LEU A 110 13.10 -6.82 4.92
C LEU A 110 12.90 -7.09 3.42
N GLN A 111 11.68 -7.38 3.00
CA GLN A 111 11.33 -7.70 1.61
C GLN A 111 10.66 -6.51 0.93
N ALA A 112 9.59 -5.96 1.52
CA ALA A 112 8.99 -4.71 1.07
C ALA A 112 8.27 -3.98 2.21
N ASP A 113 8.75 -2.78 2.55
CA ASP A 113 8.17 -1.91 3.58
C ASP A 113 6.76 -1.43 3.22
N THR A 114 6.50 -1.10 1.94
CA THR A 114 5.15 -0.76 1.46
C THR A 114 4.80 -1.60 0.22
N PRO A 115 4.10 -2.74 0.36
CA PRO A 115 3.74 -3.63 -0.76
C PRO A 115 2.55 -3.10 -1.56
N GLN A 116 2.74 -1.97 -2.25
CA GLN A 116 1.68 -1.30 -3.02
C GLN A 116 1.11 -2.18 -4.12
N GLN A 117 1.96 -2.95 -4.79
CA GLN A 117 1.53 -3.87 -5.84
C GLN A 117 0.58 -4.94 -5.28
N GLY A 118 0.99 -5.65 -4.24
CA GLY A 118 0.15 -6.68 -3.61
C GLY A 118 -1.16 -6.11 -3.03
N LEU A 119 -1.12 -4.92 -2.43
CA LEU A 119 -2.34 -4.23 -1.98
C LEU A 119 -3.25 -3.81 -3.15
N GLY A 120 -2.65 -3.36 -4.26
CA GLY A 120 -3.35 -3.01 -5.49
C GLY A 120 -4.03 -4.22 -6.12
N GLU A 121 -3.36 -5.37 -6.14
CA GLU A 121 -3.90 -6.62 -6.69
C GLU A 121 -4.99 -7.22 -5.79
N MET A 122 -4.78 -7.27 -4.47
CA MET A 122 -5.73 -7.89 -3.54
C MET A 122 -6.97 -7.05 -3.27
N PHE A 123 -6.82 -5.72 -3.22
CA PHE A 123 -7.89 -4.81 -2.81
C PHE A 123 -8.28 -3.78 -3.87
N HIS A 124 -7.69 -3.83 -5.07
CA HIS A 124 -7.90 -2.82 -6.11
C HIS A 124 -7.61 -1.40 -5.60
N ALA A 125 -6.61 -1.27 -4.71
CA ALA A 125 -6.18 0.00 -4.16
C ALA A 125 -5.31 0.75 -5.18
N HIS A 126 -5.67 2.00 -5.48
CA HIS A 126 -4.94 2.85 -6.43
C HIS A 126 -4.31 4.09 -5.79
N VAL A 127 -4.75 4.45 -4.58
CA VAL A 127 -4.28 5.65 -3.87
C VAL A 127 -3.73 5.22 -2.53
N PHE A 128 -2.42 5.37 -2.35
CA PHE A 128 -1.70 5.03 -1.14
C PHE A 128 -1.32 6.30 -0.37
N ILE A 129 -1.74 6.35 0.89
CA ILE A 129 -1.27 7.33 1.86
C ILE A 129 -0.24 6.60 2.73
N THR A 130 1.03 6.92 2.57
CA THR A 130 2.13 6.23 3.27
C THR A 130 2.68 7.14 4.37
N SER A 131 2.93 6.58 5.56
CA SER A 131 3.60 7.28 6.65
C SER A 131 5.00 6.71 6.79
N GLN A 132 6.00 7.48 6.35
CA GLN A 132 7.37 7.04 6.28
C GLN A 132 8.18 7.75 7.36
N VAL A 133 8.49 7.01 8.42
CA VAL A 133 9.20 7.51 9.62
C VAL A 133 10.57 6.86 9.80
N ASN A 134 10.97 6.00 8.89
CA ASN A 134 12.24 5.27 8.94
C ASN A 134 13.42 6.27 8.89
N PRO A 135 14.29 6.29 9.93
CA PRO A 135 15.31 7.33 10.10
C PRO A 135 16.35 7.32 8.97
N HIS A 136 16.57 6.16 8.35
CA HIS A 136 17.50 6.01 7.25
C HIS A 136 16.95 6.53 5.92
N ILE A 137 15.63 6.68 5.77
CA ILE A 137 14.97 7.08 4.51
C ILE A 137 14.64 8.57 4.51
N ILE A 138 14.33 9.12 5.69
CA ILE A 138 13.96 10.54 5.84
C ILE A 138 14.99 11.50 5.20
N PRO A 139 16.32 11.31 5.32
CA PRO A 139 17.29 12.17 4.65
C PRO A 139 17.19 12.15 3.12
N PHE A 140 16.61 11.10 2.55
CA PHE A 140 16.45 10.93 1.10
C PHE A 140 15.10 11.44 0.57
N PHE A 141 14.15 11.84 1.43
CA PHE A 141 12.90 12.46 0.99
C PHE A 141 13.10 13.97 0.78
N PHE A 142 13.50 14.34 -0.43
CA PHE A 142 13.64 15.74 -0.82
C PHE A 142 12.64 16.11 -1.93
N TRP A 143 11.81 17.12 -1.66
CA TRP A 143 10.85 17.67 -2.62
C TRP A 143 11.45 18.88 -3.35
N ASN A 144 12.13 18.61 -4.48
CA ASN A 144 12.73 19.64 -5.34
C ASN A 144 11.77 20.77 -5.75
N LYS A 145 10.46 20.50 -5.79
CA LYS A 145 9.42 21.43 -6.26
C LYS A 145 8.48 21.91 -5.15
N GLY A 146 8.79 21.57 -3.90
CA GLY A 146 7.97 21.92 -2.75
C GLY A 146 6.87 20.92 -2.51
N GLU A 147 6.26 21.04 -1.34
CA GLU A 147 5.28 20.09 -0.84
C GLU A 147 3.93 20.78 -0.67
N ALA A 148 2.84 20.01 -0.64
CA ALA A 148 1.52 20.52 -0.29
C ALA A 148 1.58 21.26 1.06
N GLY A 149 1.32 22.57 1.02
CA GLY A 149 1.38 23.48 2.18
C GLY A 149 2.76 24.07 2.50
N ARG A 150 3.80 23.78 1.70
CA ARG A 150 5.13 24.41 1.75
C ARG A 150 5.64 24.71 0.34
N PRO A 151 5.07 25.71 -0.36
CA PRO A 151 5.58 26.13 -1.66
C PRO A 151 7.01 26.70 -1.49
N LEU A 152 7.92 26.42 -2.42
CA LEU A 152 9.20 27.11 -2.43
C LEU A 152 9.00 28.58 -2.81
N ASN A 153 9.66 29.46 -2.06
CA ASN A 153 9.76 30.86 -2.42
C ASN A 153 10.83 31.02 -3.51
N PHE A 154 10.42 31.55 -4.67
CA PHE A 154 11.24 31.78 -5.87
C PHE A 154 12.60 32.47 -5.60
N TRP A 155 12.66 33.38 -4.62
CA TRP A 155 13.87 34.13 -4.28
C TRP A 155 14.98 33.30 -3.58
N ARG A 156 14.69 32.07 -3.14
CA ARG A 156 15.68 31.14 -2.53
C ARG A 156 16.28 30.14 -3.53
N GLU A 157 15.84 30.15 -4.80
CA GLU A 157 16.29 29.21 -5.84
C GLU A 157 17.66 29.56 -6.44
N TRP A 158 17.99 30.85 -6.55
CA TRP A 158 19.21 31.33 -7.23
C TRP A 158 20.51 31.23 -6.41
N ARG A 159 20.43 30.95 -5.10
CA ARG A 159 21.60 30.81 -4.21
C ARG A 159 21.58 29.49 -3.45
N GLY A 160 21.66 28.38 -4.20
CA GLY A 160 21.82 27.05 -3.62
C GLY A 160 20.55 26.21 -3.51
N GLY A 161 19.46 26.59 -4.20
CA GLY A 161 18.27 25.74 -4.32
C GLY A 161 18.44 24.68 -5.40
N PHE A 162 18.64 25.10 -6.65
CA PHE A 162 18.73 24.19 -7.81
C PHE A 162 20.04 23.39 -7.90
N LEU A 163 21.19 24.01 -7.63
CA LEU A 163 22.49 23.33 -7.72
C LEU A 163 22.69 22.35 -6.56
N LEU A 164 22.33 22.76 -5.34
CA LEU A 164 22.41 21.88 -4.18
C LEU A 164 21.40 20.75 -4.31
N SER A 165 20.17 21.02 -4.76
CA SER A 165 19.19 19.97 -5.02
C SER A 165 19.62 19.03 -6.14
N SER A 166 20.27 19.54 -7.20
CA SER A 166 20.79 18.71 -8.29
C SER A 166 21.97 17.86 -7.83
N LEU A 167 22.87 18.43 -7.01
CA LEU A 167 23.98 17.71 -6.40
C LEU A 167 23.48 16.65 -5.41
N GLU A 168 22.43 16.94 -4.65
CA GLU A 168 21.80 16.01 -3.71
C GLU A 168 21.09 14.87 -4.44
N VAL A 169 20.34 15.18 -5.51
CA VAL A 169 19.76 14.15 -6.40
C VAL A 169 20.88 13.30 -7.00
N PHE A 170 21.95 13.91 -7.49
CA PHE A 170 23.10 13.20 -8.03
C PHE A 170 23.75 12.28 -6.98
N LEU A 171 24.01 12.79 -5.78
CA LEU A 171 24.61 12.02 -4.68
C LEU A 171 23.69 10.88 -4.24
N LYS A 172 22.38 11.12 -4.19
CA LYS A 172 21.37 10.11 -3.87
C LYS A 172 21.32 9.00 -4.90
N GLU A 173 21.33 9.34 -6.19
CA GLU A 173 21.34 8.35 -7.27
C GLU A 173 22.68 7.61 -7.34
N ASP A 174 23.81 8.27 -7.07
CA ASP A 174 25.12 7.62 -7.02
C ASP A 174 25.24 6.68 -5.81
N LEU A 175 24.73 7.08 -4.63
CA LEU A 175 24.61 6.19 -3.47
C LEU A 175 23.70 5.00 -3.73
N ARG A 176 22.56 5.20 -4.39
CA ARG A 176 21.67 4.10 -4.80
C ARG A 176 22.35 3.15 -5.77
N LYS A 177 23.05 3.70 -6.77
CA LYS A 177 23.82 2.91 -7.74
C LYS A 177 24.91 2.12 -7.03
N ASN A 178 25.70 2.75 -6.18
CA ASN A 178 26.79 2.10 -5.44
C ASN A 178 26.24 1.04 -4.48
N ALA A 179 25.11 1.29 -3.81
CA ALA A 179 24.44 0.29 -2.97
C ALA A 179 23.90 -0.90 -3.78
N ARG A 180 23.35 -0.67 -4.99
CA ARG A 180 22.96 -1.75 -5.92
C ARG A 180 24.16 -2.57 -6.35
N LEU A 181 25.24 -1.92 -6.79
CA LEU A 181 26.47 -2.60 -7.20
C LEU A 181 27.08 -3.42 -6.06
N VAL A 182 27.14 -2.86 -4.85
CA VAL A 182 27.64 -3.55 -3.65
C VAL A 182 26.75 -4.75 -3.28
N SER A 183 25.43 -4.63 -3.48
CA SER A 183 24.50 -5.76 -3.32
C SER A 183 24.68 -6.84 -4.39
N GLU A 184 24.79 -6.47 -5.67
CA GLU A 184 24.92 -7.41 -6.79
C GLU A 184 26.28 -8.11 -6.79
N LEU A 185 27.32 -7.44 -6.31
CA LEU A 185 28.66 -8.00 -6.14
C LEU A 185 28.80 -8.86 -4.87
N GLU A 186 27.73 -9.04 -4.09
CA GLU A 186 27.72 -9.75 -2.80
C GLU A 186 28.81 -9.29 -1.82
N LEU A 187 29.27 -8.03 -1.94
CA LEU A 187 30.33 -7.46 -1.13
C LEU A 187 29.86 -7.07 0.28
N LEU A 188 28.54 -7.02 0.49
CA LEU A 188 28.00 -6.91 1.84
C LEU A 188 28.20 -8.22 2.57
N PRO A 189 28.72 -8.21 3.80
CA PRO A 189 28.85 -9.43 4.56
C PRO A 189 27.47 -10.10 4.68
N GLN A 190 27.33 -11.31 4.12
CA GLN A 190 26.15 -12.17 4.29
C GLN A 190 26.08 -12.72 5.73
N HIS A 191 26.29 -11.87 6.72
CA HIS A 191 26.14 -12.25 8.12
C HIS A 191 24.64 -12.33 8.41
N TYR A 192 24.16 -13.57 8.63
CA TYR A 192 22.81 -13.92 9.06
C TYR A 192 21.69 -13.71 8.01
N SER A 193 21.98 -13.98 6.73
CA SER A 193 20.94 -14.25 5.70
C SER A 193 19.88 -13.15 5.47
N ALA A 194 20.14 -11.91 5.90
CA ALA A 194 19.27 -10.76 5.67
C ALA A 194 19.89 -9.81 4.64
N ASP A 195 19.26 -9.68 3.47
CA ASP A 195 19.68 -8.78 2.40
C ASP A 195 19.40 -7.32 2.77
N TRP A 196 20.30 -6.71 3.53
CA TRP A 196 20.21 -5.29 3.92
C TRP A 196 20.11 -4.34 2.73
N SER A 197 20.60 -4.75 1.56
CA SER A 197 20.46 -3.98 0.33
C SER A 197 19.01 -3.72 -0.06
N ARG A 198 18.10 -4.68 0.16
CA ARG A 198 16.67 -4.51 -0.15
C ARG A 198 16.04 -3.45 0.74
N LEU A 199 16.40 -3.42 2.03
CA LEU A 199 15.95 -2.38 2.96
C LEU A 199 16.33 -0.96 2.51
N PHE A 200 17.44 -0.76 1.82
CA PHE A 200 17.85 0.58 1.36
C PHE A 200 17.33 0.93 -0.05
N LEU A 201 17.01 -0.07 -0.86
CA LEU A 201 16.67 0.12 -2.28
C LEU A 201 15.17 0.16 -2.59
N GLN A 202 14.32 -0.12 -1.61
CA GLN A 202 12.87 -0.09 -1.79
C GLN A 202 12.33 1.31 -2.16
N THR A 203 11.22 1.31 -2.90
CA THR A 203 10.44 2.52 -3.20
C THR A 203 9.50 2.78 -2.03
N PHE A 204 9.80 3.83 -1.25
CA PHE A 204 9.04 4.20 -0.06
C PHE A 204 7.96 5.26 -0.33
N ASP A 205 7.82 5.68 -1.58
CA ASP A 205 6.90 6.73 -1.99
C ASP A 205 5.50 6.20 -2.23
N GLY A 206 4.51 6.78 -1.54
CA GLY A 206 3.10 6.64 -1.87
C GLY A 206 2.61 7.85 -2.69
N ASN A 207 1.36 7.80 -3.16
CA ASN A 207 0.74 8.96 -3.80
C ASN A 207 0.71 10.17 -2.85
N ILE A 208 0.58 9.91 -1.55
CA ILE A 208 0.64 10.90 -0.47
C ILE A 208 1.57 10.36 0.61
N THR A 209 2.87 10.66 0.52
CA THR A 209 3.84 10.27 1.56
C THR A 209 3.88 11.33 2.65
N VAL A 210 3.70 10.94 3.91
CA VAL A 210 3.86 11.76 5.11
C VAL A 210 5.18 11.40 5.77
N THR A 211 6.12 12.35 5.81
CA THR A 211 7.42 12.18 6.46
C THR A 211 7.63 13.32 7.45
N PRO A 212 8.32 13.11 8.58
CA PRO A 212 8.67 14.18 9.51
C PRO A 212 9.56 15.23 8.82
N PRO A 213 9.39 16.53 9.12
CA PRO A 213 10.06 17.59 8.38
C PRO A 213 11.51 17.78 8.84
N THR A 214 11.87 17.23 10.01
CA THR A 214 13.19 17.31 10.61
C THR A 214 13.39 16.08 11.47
N LEU A 215 14.51 15.39 11.27
CA LEU A 215 14.97 14.33 12.16
C LEU A 215 15.45 14.95 13.46
N LYS A 216 14.65 14.84 14.52
CA LYS A 216 15.14 15.18 15.86
C LYS A 216 16.07 14.06 16.32
N LEU A 217 17.33 14.37 16.60
CA LEU A 217 18.34 13.42 17.12
C LEU A 217 17.85 12.69 18.38
N TRP A 218 17.00 13.35 19.17
CA TRP A 218 16.32 12.73 20.32
C TRP A 218 15.50 11.48 19.94
N TYR A 219 14.86 11.44 18.77
CA TYR A 219 14.10 10.25 18.38
C TYR A 219 15.00 9.02 18.25
N ILE A 220 16.23 9.19 17.77
CA ILE A 220 17.19 8.10 17.62
C ILE A 220 17.49 7.46 18.98
N THR A 221 17.56 8.24 20.06
CA THR A 221 17.79 7.72 21.41
C THR A 221 16.56 7.09 22.06
N GLN A 222 15.37 7.35 21.50
CA GLN A 222 14.09 6.82 21.99
C GLN A 222 13.59 5.60 21.21
N ILE A 223 14.09 5.33 19.99
CA ILE A 223 13.66 4.18 19.17
C ILE A 223 13.79 2.84 19.91
N LEU A 224 14.83 2.68 20.73
CA LEU A 224 15.12 1.44 21.45
C LEU A 224 14.47 1.38 22.85
N LYS A 225 13.67 2.38 23.24
CA LYS A 225 13.02 2.45 24.55
C LYS A 225 11.52 2.28 24.43
N ASN A 226 10.92 1.59 25.38
CA ASN A 226 9.46 1.46 25.43
C ASN A 226 8.82 2.85 25.60
N PRO A 227 7.91 3.26 24.70
CA PRO A 227 7.32 4.58 24.74
C PRO A 227 6.37 4.70 25.94
N THR A 228 6.43 5.83 26.64
CA THR A 228 5.44 6.14 27.70
C THR A 228 4.17 6.74 27.08
N PRO A 229 3.00 6.64 27.75
CA PRO A 229 1.76 7.24 27.25
C PRO A 229 1.86 8.75 26.99
N ALA A 230 2.69 9.47 27.74
CA ALA A 230 2.95 10.88 27.52
C ALA A 230 3.63 11.11 26.16
N VAL A 231 4.73 10.39 25.91
CA VAL A 231 5.51 10.47 24.66
C VAL A 231 4.67 10.06 23.45
N MET A 232 3.80 9.06 23.59
CA MET A 232 2.88 8.67 22.52
C MET A 232 1.90 9.78 22.10
N ARG A 233 1.41 10.58 23.07
CA ARG A 233 0.54 11.72 22.74
C ARG A 233 1.27 12.76 21.90
N ASP A 234 2.55 12.98 22.18
CA ASP A 234 3.39 13.87 21.39
C ASP A 234 3.57 13.32 19.96
N TYR A 235 3.82 12.01 19.81
CA TYR A 235 3.91 11.36 18.51
C TYR A 235 2.62 11.51 17.69
N PHE A 236 1.45 11.31 18.32
CA PHE A 236 0.16 11.51 17.65
C PHE A 236 -0.07 12.96 17.26
N GLN A 237 0.32 13.91 18.12
CA GLN A 237 0.16 15.33 17.84
C GLN A 237 1.05 15.78 16.68
N GLU A 238 2.29 15.32 16.63
CA GLU A 238 3.18 15.58 15.50
C GLU A 238 2.65 14.94 14.22
N GLY A 239 2.22 13.67 14.28
CA GLY A 239 1.58 13.00 13.14
C GLY A 239 0.40 13.79 12.56
N ARG A 240 -0.45 14.37 13.42
CA ARG A 240 -1.55 15.25 12.98
C ARG A 240 -1.05 16.50 12.26
N GLN A 241 -0.03 17.16 12.81
CA GLN A 241 0.57 18.35 12.20
C GLN A 241 1.15 18.06 10.81
N MET A 242 1.69 16.86 10.60
CA MET A 242 2.24 16.45 9.31
C MET A 242 1.17 16.15 8.25
N VAL A 243 -0.02 15.74 8.68
CA VAL A 243 -1.13 15.44 7.78
C VAL A 243 -1.93 16.70 7.40
N PHE A 244 -2.02 17.71 8.28
CA PHE A 244 -2.83 18.91 8.02
C PHE A 244 -2.53 19.63 6.69
N PRO A 245 -1.26 19.87 6.29
CA PRO A 245 -0.94 20.49 5.01
C PRO A 245 -1.46 19.69 3.79
N LYS A 246 -1.61 18.36 3.96
CA LYS A 246 -2.04 17.41 2.94
C LYS A 246 -3.53 17.11 3.00
N MET A 247 -4.26 17.67 3.96
CA MET A 247 -5.67 17.34 4.18
C MET A 247 -6.54 17.64 2.96
N GLU A 248 -6.33 18.78 2.31
CA GLU A 248 -7.08 19.14 1.09
C GLU A 248 -6.71 18.23 -0.09
N MET A 249 -5.44 17.80 -0.15
CA MET A 249 -4.98 16.83 -1.13
C MET A 249 -5.72 15.50 -0.95
N ILE A 250 -5.81 15.00 0.28
CA ILE A 250 -6.54 13.78 0.65
C ILE A 250 -8.04 13.94 0.35
N ARG A 251 -8.64 15.05 0.77
CA ARG A 251 -10.07 15.35 0.55
C ARG A 251 -10.43 15.34 -0.94
N LEU A 252 -9.58 15.90 -1.81
CA LEU A 252 -9.80 15.87 -3.25
C LEU A 252 -9.82 14.43 -3.80
N ARG A 253 -8.91 13.57 -3.34
CA ARG A 253 -8.82 12.16 -3.75
C ARG A 253 -10.08 11.40 -3.34
N PHE A 254 -10.51 11.58 -2.09
CA PHE A 254 -11.77 11.01 -1.61
C PHE A 254 -12.99 11.52 -2.38
N LYS A 255 -13.03 12.79 -2.81
CA LYS A 255 -14.14 13.30 -3.64
C LYS A 255 -14.22 12.59 -4.99
N ILE A 256 -13.07 12.38 -5.63
CA ILE A 256 -12.98 11.67 -6.91
C ILE A 256 -13.42 10.22 -6.73
N ASP A 257 -12.89 9.53 -5.71
CA ASP A 257 -13.22 8.13 -5.43
C ASP A 257 -14.72 7.93 -5.10
N ASN A 258 -15.29 8.83 -4.29
CA ASN A 258 -16.73 8.85 -4.02
C ASN A 258 -17.57 9.11 -5.28
N ALA A 259 -17.10 9.98 -6.18
CA ALA A 259 -17.80 10.25 -7.44
C ALA A 259 -17.78 9.02 -8.36
N ILE A 260 -16.62 8.36 -8.48
CA ILE A 260 -16.46 7.10 -9.24
C ILE A 260 -17.35 6.01 -8.64
N THR A 261 -17.33 5.83 -7.31
CA THR A 261 -18.17 4.86 -6.61
C THR A 261 -19.66 5.11 -6.85
N ARG A 262 -20.10 6.39 -6.82
CA ARG A 262 -21.50 6.76 -7.12
C ARG A 262 -21.87 6.44 -8.57
N LEU A 263 -21.00 6.78 -9.52
CA LEU A 263 -21.21 6.46 -10.94
C LEU A 263 -21.28 4.95 -11.17
N HIS A 264 -20.38 4.19 -10.56
CA HIS A 264 -20.36 2.74 -10.64
C HIS A 264 -21.68 2.13 -10.12
N ARG A 265 -22.17 2.59 -8.96
CA ARG A 265 -23.48 2.17 -8.42
C ARG A 265 -24.64 2.56 -9.32
N ALA A 266 -24.65 3.77 -9.88
CA ALA A 266 -25.70 4.22 -10.79
C ALA A 266 -25.71 3.42 -12.10
N VAL A 267 -24.53 3.10 -12.64
CA VAL A 267 -24.38 2.19 -13.78
C VAL A 267 -24.89 0.81 -13.39
N GLN A 268 -24.42 0.19 -12.31
CA GLN A 268 -24.93 -1.12 -11.88
C GLN A 268 -26.46 -1.13 -11.69
N ALA A 269 -27.04 -0.07 -11.12
CA ALA A 269 -28.50 0.04 -10.98
C ALA A 269 -29.23 0.16 -12.33
N ARG A 270 -28.66 0.93 -13.28
CA ARG A 270 -29.23 1.13 -14.62
C ARG A 270 -29.05 -0.08 -15.55
N TRP A 271 -27.95 -0.81 -15.38
CA TRP A 271 -27.59 -2.00 -16.14
C TRP A 271 -28.04 -3.30 -15.46
N ARG A 272 -28.70 -3.23 -14.29
CA ARG A 272 -29.55 -4.30 -13.72
C ARG A 272 -30.87 -4.45 -14.49
N VAL A 273 -30.84 -4.25 -15.81
CA VAL A 273 -31.92 -4.62 -16.73
C VAL A 273 -31.42 -5.82 -17.55
N ALA A 274 -32.03 -6.96 -17.24
CA ALA A 274 -31.93 -8.28 -17.85
C ALA A 274 -30.55 -8.97 -17.82
N PRO A 275 -30.45 -10.23 -17.34
CA PRO A 275 -29.33 -11.07 -17.73
C PRO A 275 -29.27 -11.08 -19.26
N LEU A 276 -28.07 -10.95 -19.82
CA LEU A 276 -27.83 -11.25 -21.22
C LEU A 276 -28.07 -12.75 -21.43
N ASN A 277 -29.33 -13.18 -21.46
CA ASN A 277 -29.79 -14.21 -22.36
C ASN A 277 -29.65 -13.64 -23.77
N ARG A 278 -28.40 -13.44 -24.21
CA ARG A 278 -28.12 -13.66 -25.61
C ARG A 278 -28.28 -15.18 -25.74
N PRO A 279 -29.30 -15.71 -26.44
CA PRO A 279 -29.03 -16.96 -27.10
C PRO A 279 -27.72 -16.71 -27.84
N TYR A 280 -26.68 -17.48 -27.52
CA TYR A 280 -25.62 -17.69 -28.49
C TYR A 280 -26.37 -17.95 -29.80
N PRO A 281 -26.13 -17.18 -30.88
CA PRO A 281 -26.63 -17.61 -32.16
C PRO A 281 -26.02 -19.00 -32.32
N VAL A 282 -26.85 -20.03 -32.15
CA VAL A 282 -26.53 -21.38 -32.58
C VAL A 282 -26.09 -21.14 -34.00
N SER A 283 -24.82 -21.42 -34.28
CA SER A 283 -24.26 -21.41 -35.61
C SER A 283 -25.23 -22.22 -36.44
N ARG A 284 -26.08 -21.51 -37.20
CA ARG A 284 -26.94 -22.11 -38.19
C ARG A 284 -25.93 -22.69 -39.16
N GLU A 285 -25.87 -24.02 -39.24
CA GLU A 285 -25.08 -24.72 -40.22
C GLU A 285 -25.40 -24.07 -41.58
N GLU A 286 -24.47 -23.26 -42.08
CA GLU A 286 -24.49 -22.78 -43.46
C GLU A 286 -24.21 -24.01 -44.31
N SER A 287 -25.31 -24.66 -44.69
CA SER A 287 -25.41 -25.30 -45.98
C SER A 287 -25.17 -24.20 -47.04
N GLU A 288 -24.20 -24.50 -47.87
CA GLU A 288 -23.80 -23.81 -49.10
C GLU A 288 -24.99 -23.15 -49.82
N ASP A 289 -24.97 -21.82 -50.00
CA ASP A 289 -25.21 -21.24 -51.34
C ASP A 289 -24.79 -19.76 -51.43
N ASN A 290 -24.55 -19.35 -52.67
CA ASN A 290 -23.79 -18.23 -53.18
C ASN A 290 -24.23 -16.80 -52.81
N GLY A 291 -23.22 -15.97 -52.49
CA GLY A 291 -23.00 -14.66 -53.11
C GLY A 291 -23.78 -13.45 -52.59
N GLU A 292 -23.19 -12.67 -51.67
CA GLU A 292 -23.28 -11.19 -51.64
C GLU A 292 -22.30 -10.57 -50.61
N SER A 293 -21.85 -9.34 -50.88
CA SER A 293 -20.65 -8.65 -50.35
C SER A 293 -20.75 -8.17 -48.87
N PRO A 294 -19.63 -8.02 -48.11
CA PRO A 294 -19.63 -7.80 -46.65
C PRO A 294 -19.86 -6.32 -46.20
N ALA A 295 -20.67 -5.55 -46.93
CA ALA A 295 -20.88 -4.12 -46.66
C ALA A 295 -21.83 -3.81 -45.47
N SER A 296 -22.66 -4.78 -45.06
CA SER A 296 -23.74 -4.59 -44.08
C SER A 296 -23.25 -4.32 -42.64
N SER A 297 -22.18 -5.00 -42.22
CA SER A 297 -21.70 -4.90 -40.82
C SER A 297 -21.03 -3.56 -40.48
N LEU A 298 -20.38 -2.93 -41.47
CA LEU A 298 -19.74 -1.62 -41.30
C LEU A 298 -20.74 -0.46 -41.30
N GLU A 299 -21.83 -0.56 -42.08
CA GLU A 299 -22.91 0.43 -42.04
C GLU A 299 -23.68 0.38 -40.71
N MET A 300 -23.88 -0.82 -40.17
CA MET A 300 -24.52 -0.99 -38.87
C MET A 300 -23.68 -0.37 -37.74
N MET A 301 -22.36 -0.55 -37.76
CA MET A 301 -21.42 0.11 -36.82
C MET A 301 -21.38 1.64 -36.98
N ARG A 302 -21.46 2.17 -38.21
CA ARG A 302 -21.57 3.62 -38.44
C ARG A 302 -22.88 4.21 -37.89
N SER A 303 -23.98 3.47 -37.98
CA SER A 303 -25.29 3.91 -37.46
C SER A 303 -25.34 3.99 -35.93
N GLU A 304 -24.56 3.17 -35.24
CA GLU A 304 -24.45 3.20 -33.78
C GLU A 304 -23.49 4.28 -33.30
N ALA A 305 -22.37 4.51 -34.01
CA ALA A 305 -21.43 5.59 -33.69
C ALA A 305 -22.05 7.00 -33.86
N GLY A 306 -22.95 7.17 -34.84
CA GLY A 306 -23.63 8.45 -35.09
C GLY A 306 -24.58 8.92 -33.97
N ARG A 307 -25.04 8.01 -33.09
CA ARG A 307 -25.94 8.35 -31.98
C ARG A 307 -25.24 8.97 -30.76
N TYR A 308 -23.90 8.96 -30.74
CA TYR A 308 -23.11 9.53 -29.64
C TYR A 308 -22.36 10.80 -30.08
N THR A 309 -23.06 11.76 -30.68
CA THR A 309 -22.52 13.12 -30.81
C THR A 309 -22.93 13.95 -29.59
N LEU A 310 -21.93 14.37 -28.82
CA LEU A 310 -22.07 15.29 -27.69
C LEU A 310 -22.83 16.55 -28.15
N ARG A 311 -24.03 16.77 -27.59
CA ARG A 311 -24.81 17.99 -27.79
C ARG A 311 -24.05 19.17 -27.16
N ARG A 312 -23.23 19.85 -27.97
CA ARG A 312 -22.47 21.03 -27.58
C ARG A 312 -23.45 22.13 -27.18
N ARG A 313 -23.53 22.44 -25.89
CA ARG A 313 -24.34 23.53 -25.33
C ARG A 313 -23.83 24.86 -25.89
N THR A 314 -24.56 25.49 -26.79
CA THR A 314 -24.29 26.85 -27.25
C THR A 314 -24.80 27.84 -26.19
N SER A 315 -23.90 28.65 -25.64
CA SER A 315 -24.25 29.78 -24.79
C SER A 315 -24.70 30.98 -25.65
N PRO A 316 -25.75 31.72 -25.26
CA PRO A 316 -26.20 32.86 -26.05
C PRO A 316 -25.24 34.05 -25.87
N ARG A 317 -24.72 34.52 -27.00
CA ARG A 317 -23.84 35.69 -27.15
C ARG A 317 -24.69 36.95 -26.93
N LYS A 318 -24.39 37.73 -25.88
CA LYS A 318 -25.01 39.05 -25.66
C LYS A 318 -24.72 39.95 -26.86
N SER A 319 -25.76 40.44 -27.53
CA SER A 319 -25.62 41.43 -28.59
C SER A 319 -25.35 42.80 -27.98
N SER A 320 -24.22 43.39 -28.36
CA SER A 320 -24.00 44.84 -28.30
C SER A 320 -24.99 45.53 -29.26
N ARG A 321 -25.72 46.53 -28.76
CA ARG A 321 -26.32 47.59 -29.58
C ARG A 321 -26.04 48.92 -28.88
N LYS A 322 -25.30 49.74 -29.64
CA LYS A 322 -25.25 51.21 -29.75
C LYS A 322 -25.60 52.04 -28.51
#